data_AF-A0A8N4I6Y3-F1
#
_entry.id   AF-A0A8N4I6Y3-F1
#
_cell.length_a   1.000
_cell.length_b   1.000
_cell.length_c   1.000
_cell.angle_alpha   90.00
_cell.angle_beta   90.00
_cell.angle_gamma   90.00
#
_symmetry.space_group_name_H-M   'P 1'
#
loop_
_entity.id
_entity.type
_entity.pdbx_description
1 polymer ?
#
loop_
_entity_poly.entity_id
_entity_poly.type
_entity_poly.pdbx_seq_one_letter_code
_entity_poly.pdbx_strand_id
1 'polypeptide(L)'
;MRLDEEISSSQRPKLVVGYALTSKKVTSFMQPKLERLARKKGILFVAIDENRPLSDQGPFNIVLHKLSGKKWRQILECCQFEWMV
;
A
#
# COMPACT_ATOMS: atom_id res chain seq x y z
N MET A 1 -25.89 -7.70 -26.81
CA MET A 1 -25.86 -6.47 -25.97
C MET A 1 -24.94 -6.76 -24.81
N ARG A 2 -23.86 -5.97 -24.67
CA ARG A 2 -22.87 -6.16 -23.60
C ARG A 2 -23.43 -5.57 -22.31
N LEU A 3 -23.71 -6.42 -21.34
CA LEU A 3 -23.90 -6.04 -19.94
C LEU A 3 -22.50 -6.04 -19.30
N ASP A 4 -21.67 -5.07 -19.69
CA ASP A 4 -20.45 -4.78 -18.93
C ASP A 4 -20.86 -3.86 -17.79
N GLU A 5 -21.50 -4.53 -16.84
CA GLU A 5 -22.12 -4.06 -15.62
C GLU A 5 -21.32 -2.95 -14.93
N GLU A 6 -22.05 -1.88 -14.70
CA GLU A 6 -21.73 -0.74 -13.87
C GLU A 6 -21.56 -1.21 -12.42
N ILE A 7 -20.41 -1.83 -12.11
CA ILE A 7 -20.08 -2.24 -10.75
C ILE A 7 -19.81 -0.94 -9.98
N SER A 8 -20.87 -0.45 -9.35
CA SER A 8 -20.83 0.47 -8.21
C SER A 8 -19.68 0.04 -7.30
N SER A 9 -18.68 0.90 -7.21
CA SER A 9 -17.43 0.70 -6.47
C SER A 9 -17.61 0.60 -4.94
N SER A 10 -18.86 0.45 -4.48
CA SER A 10 -19.27 0.64 -3.09
C SER A 10 -19.31 -0.66 -2.26
N GLN A 11 -19.07 -1.84 -2.85
CA GLN A 11 -19.20 -3.13 -2.13
C GLN A 11 -17.97 -4.05 -2.16
N ARG A 12 -16.87 -3.68 -2.82
CA ARG A 12 -15.62 -4.44 -2.72
C ARG A 12 -14.78 -3.89 -1.56
N PRO A 13 -14.30 -4.73 -0.61
CA PRO A 13 -13.40 -4.25 0.43
C PRO A 13 -12.18 -3.62 -0.24
N LYS A 14 -11.90 -2.36 0.11
CA LYS A 14 -10.73 -1.64 -0.41
C LYS A 14 -9.49 -2.24 0.23
N LEU A 15 -8.63 -2.84 -0.58
CA LEU A 15 -7.32 -3.32 -0.15
C LEU A 15 -6.35 -2.13 -0.15
N VAL A 16 -5.90 -1.72 1.03
CA VAL A 16 -4.93 -0.63 1.20
C VAL A 16 -3.53 -1.21 1.26
N VAL A 17 -2.70 -0.83 0.30
CA VAL A 17 -1.30 -1.22 0.19
C VAL A 17 -0.43 -0.01 0.52
N GLY A 18 0.16 0.00 1.72
CA GLY A 18 1.19 0.96 2.08
C GLY A 18 2.48 0.65 1.31
N TYR A 19 3.15 1.64 0.74
CA TYR A 19 4.42 1.43 0.05
C TYR A 19 5.53 2.36 0.52
N ALA A 20 6.71 1.78 0.71
CA ALA A 20 7.95 2.46 1.04
C ALA A 20 9.04 2.02 0.06
N LEU A 21 9.18 2.76 -1.03
CA LEU A 21 10.03 2.41 -2.17
C LEU A 21 11.05 3.51 -2.41
N THR A 22 12.22 3.16 -2.95
CA THR A 22 13.17 4.17 -3.43
C THR A 22 12.54 4.98 -4.57
N SER A 23 12.97 6.23 -4.78
CA SER A 23 12.43 7.09 -5.84
C SER A 23 12.47 6.42 -7.23
N LYS A 24 13.57 5.71 -7.54
CA LYS A 24 13.70 4.92 -8.78
C LYS A 24 12.65 3.81 -8.90
N LYS A 25 12.30 3.18 -7.78
CA LYS A 25 11.27 2.14 -7.74
C LYS A 25 9.87 2.71 -7.82
N VAL A 26 9.60 3.86 -7.21
CA VAL A 26 8.32 4.57 -7.42
C VAL A 26 8.13 4.85 -8.91
N THR A 27 9.11 5.46 -9.59
CA THR A 27 8.98 5.78 -11.01
C THR A 27 8.82 4.54 -11.91
N SER A 28 9.53 3.46 -11.61
CA SER A 28 9.48 2.23 -12.44
C SER A 28 8.30 1.31 -12.11
N PHE A 29 7.81 1.30 -10.88
CA PHE A 29 6.77 0.40 -10.39
C PHE A 29 5.39 1.07 -10.38
N MET A 30 5.30 2.31 -9.89
CA MET A 30 4.07 3.11 -9.82
C MET A 30 3.78 3.78 -11.17
N GLN A 31 3.68 2.96 -12.22
CA GLN A 31 3.29 3.44 -13.53
C GLN A 31 1.76 3.61 -13.62
N PRO A 32 1.25 4.56 -14.43
CA PRO A 32 -0.19 4.81 -14.56
C PRO A 32 -1.02 3.57 -14.91
N LYS A 33 -0.43 2.61 -15.65
CA LYS A 33 -1.08 1.33 -15.99
C LYS A 33 -1.38 0.48 -14.76
N LEU A 34 -0.44 0.41 -13.81
CA LEU A 34 -0.60 -0.34 -12.57
C LEU A 34 -1.67 0.31 -11.69
N GLU A 35 -1.60 1.62 -11.49
CA GLU A 35 -2.56 2.36 -10.66
C GLU A 35 -4.00 2.23 -11.19
N ARG A 36 -4.17 2.31 -12.51
CA ARG A 36 -5.47 2.12 -13.15
C ARG A 36 -6.01 0.69 -12.93
N LEU A 37 -5.14 -0.31 -13.05
CA LEU A 37 -5.52 -1.71 -12.82
C LEU A 37 -5.87 -1.96 -11.35
N ALA A 38 -5.06 -1.45 -10.43
CA ALA A 38 -5.24 -1.54 -8.99
C ALA A 38 -6.58 -0.93 -8.57
N ARG A 39 -6.87 0.30 -9.04
CA ARG A 39 -8.15 0.97 -8.77
C ARG A 39 -9.35 0.15 -9.25
N LYS A 40 -9.26 -0.44 -10.46
CA LYS A 40 -10.33 -1.32 -10.99
C LYS A 40 -10.53 -2.58 -10.14
N LYS A 41 -9.47 -3.03 -9.45
CA LYS A 41 -9.50 -4.19 -8.54
C LYS A 41 -9.84 -3.81 -7.09
N GLY A 42 -10.06 -2.53 -6.78
CA GLY A 42 -10.33 -2.07 -5.41
C GLY A 42 -9.07 -1.96 -4.55
N ILE A 43 -7.89 -1.84 -5.17
CA ILE A 43 -6.60 -1.69 -4.48
C ILE A 43 -6.22 -0.21 -4.46
N LEU A 44 -5.89 0.30 -3.28
CA LEU A 44 -5.39 1.65 -3.05
C LEU A 44 -3.93 1.59 -2.62
N PHE A 45 -3.06 2.30 -3.32
CA PHE A 45 -1.66 2.48 -2.90
C PHE A 45 -1.50 3.77 -2.10
N VAL A 46 -0.83 3.69 -0.96
CA VAL A 46 -0.56 4.83 -0.07
C VAL A 46 0.93 4.88 0.21
N ALA A 47 1.57 6.03 -0.01
CA ALA A 47 2.96 6.22 0.36
C ALA A 47 3.11 6.22 1.88
N ILE A 48 4.05 5.44 2.40
CA ILE A 48 4.41 5.43 3.82
C ILE A 48 5.40 6.57 4.08
N ASP A 49 5.13 7.36 5.11
CA ASP A 49 6.07 8.32 5.68
C ASP A 49 7.03 7.60 6.63
N GLU A 50 8.31 7.57 6.27
CA GLU A 50 9.38 6.94 7.05
C GLU A 50 9.73 7.69 8.35
N ASN A 51 9.22 8.90 8.53
CA ASN A 51 9.46 9.70 9.73
C ASN A 51 8.38 9.53 10.79
N ARG A 52 7.36 8.73 10.50
CA ARG A 52 6.25 8.43 11.40
C ARG A 52 6.13 6.93 11.62
N PRO A 53 5.64 6.47 12.78
CA PRO A 53 5.33 5.05 13.01
C PRO A 53 4.31 4.54 11.98
N LEU A 54 4.36 3.25 11.60
CA LEU A 54 3.35 2.68 10.69
C LEU A 54 1.98 2.56 11.36
N SER A 55 1.95 2.35 12.68
CA SER A 55 0.73 2.29 13.48
C SER A 55 -0.13 3.55 13.33
N ASP A 56 0.50 4.73 13.25
CA ASP A 56 -0.15 6.03 13.08
C ASP A 56 -0.61 6.34 11.65
N GLN A 57 -0.25 5.49 10.68
CA GLN A 57 -0.51 5.70 9.26
C GLN A 57 -1.48 4.68 8.67
N GLY A 58 -1.76 3.61 9.42
CA GLY A 58 -2.67 2.53 9.04
C GLY A 58 -4.16 2.84 9.29
N PRO A 59 -5.06 1.94 8.86
CA PRO A 59 -4.79 0.52 8.58
C PRO A 59 -4.27 0.26 7.16
N PHE A 60 -3.17 -0.51 7.07
CA PHE A 60 -2.69 -1.10 5.82
C PHE A 60 -3.03 -2.59 5.82
N ASN A 61 -3.54 -3.10 4.71
CA ASN A 61 -3.70 -4.55 4.53
C ASN A 61 -2.39 -5.22 4.10
N ILE A 62 -1.56 -4.49 3.35
CA ILE A 62 -0.27 -4.97 2.84
C ILE A 62 0.74 -3.83 2.93
N VAL A 63 1.99 -4.16 3.29
CA VAL A 63 3.13 -3.25 3.21
C VAL A 63 4.11 -3.74 2.15
N LEU A 64 4.34 -2.92 1.12
CA LEU A 64 5.33 -3.15 0.09
C LEU A 64 6.57 -2.29 0.37
N HIS A 65 7.75 -2.89 0.54
CA HIS A 65 8.95 -2.12 0.80
C HIS A 65 10.14 -2.51 -0.09
N LYS A 66 11.00 -1.53 -0.35
CA LYS A 66 12.30 -1.70 -1.02
C LYS A 66 13.40 -0.80 -0.45
N LEU A 67 13.11 -0.12 0.66
CA LEU A 67 14.11 0.60 1.42
C LEU A 67 14.96 -0.38 2.22
N SER A 68 16.25 -0.09 2.30
CA SER A 68 17.23 -0.84 3.09
C SER A 68 17.86 0.09 4.14
N GLY A 69 18.14 -0.44 5.32
CA GLY A 69 18.78 0.31 6.39
C GLY A 69 18.24 -0.04 7.78
N LYS A 70 19.01 0.26 8.82
CA LYS A 70 18.66 -0.03 10.22
C LYS A 70 17.38 0.71 10.66
N LYS A 71 17.23 1.99 10.27
CA LYS A 71 16.05 2.81 10.58
C LYS A 71 14.76 2.20 10.00
N TRP A 72 14.77 1.85 8.71
CA TRP A 72 13.61 1.22 8.07
C TRP A 72 13.29 -0.15 8.68
N ARG A 73 14.31 -0.94 9.02
CA ARG A 73 14.12 -2.23 9.68
C ARG A 73 13.46 -2.08 11.05
N GLN A 74 13.88 -1.11 11.85
CA GLN A 74 13.24 -0.81 13.15
C GLN A 74 11.77 -0.43 13.00
N ILE A 75 11.41 0.34 11.97
CA ILE A 75 10.01 0.70 11.69
C ILE A 75 9.17 -0.55 11.40
N LEU A 76 9.70 -1.50 10.62
CA LEU A 76 9.03 -2.78 10.35
C LEU A 76 8.94 -3.67 11.59
N GLU A 77 10.03 -3.78 12.36
CA GLU A 77 10.12 -4.63 13.55
C GLU A 77 9.24 -4.12 14.70
N CYS A 78 9.23 -2.80 14.98
CA CYS A 78 8.37 -2.24 16.03
C CYS A 78 6.89 -2.51 15.76
N CYS A 79 6.47 -2.55 14.50
CA CYS A 79 5.10 -2.88 14.13
C CYS A 79 4.80 -4.38 14.17
N GLN A 80 5.81 -5.24 14.25
CA GLN A 80 5.66 -6.68 14.40
C GLN A 80 5.42 -7.09 15.87
N PHE A 81 5.83 -6.28 16.84
CA PHE A 81 5.70 -6.57 18.28
C PHE A 81 4.43 -5.98 18.93
N GLU A 82 3.66 -5.15 18.23
CA GLU A 82 2.45 -4.51 18.78
C GLU A 82 1.14 -5.29 18.52
N TRP A 83 1.18 -6.41 17.78
CA TRP A 83 0.00 -7.24 17.48
C TRP A 83 -0.05 -8.58 18.25
N MET A 84 0.78 -8.77 19.27
CA MET A 84 0.73 -9.93 20.17
C MET A 84 0.82 -9.50 21.64
N VAL A 85 -0.19 -8.77 22.12
CA VAL A 85 -0.63 -8.75 23.52
C VAL A 85 -2.12 -8.47 23.59
#